data_AF-A0A9N9NKR4-F1
#
_entry.id   AF-A0A9N9NKR4-F1
#
_cell.length_a   1.000
_cell.length_b   1.000
_cell.length_c   1.000
_cell.angle_alpha   90.00
_cell.angle_beta   90.00
_cell.angle_gamma   90.00
#
_symmetry.space_group_name_H-M   'P 1'
#
loop_
_entity.id
_entity.type
_entity.pdbx_description
1 polymer ?
#
loop_
_entity_poly.entity_id
_entity_poly.type
_entity_poly.pdbx_seq_one_letter_code
_entity_poly.pdbx_strand_id
1 'polypeptide(L)' 'MVSFSCDQCADVIKKPKLDQHRIKCPITTFTCIDCSKTFVGTSYKSHTSCISEAEKYQKGTFKPKK' A
#
# COMPACT_ATOMS: atom_id res chain seq x y z
N MET A 1 11.83 1.66 1.50
CA MET A 1 11.25 0.30 1.64
C MET A 1 9.82 0.46 2.12
N VAL A 2 8.84 -0.21 1.51
CA VAL A 2 7.43 0.01 1.84
C VAL A 2 7.02 -0.83 3.07
N SER A 3 6.31 -0.18 3.99
CA SER A 3 5.72 -0.80 5.18
C SER A 3 4.21 -0.96 5.00
N PHE A 4 3.67 -2.06 5.51
CA PHE A 4 2.25 -2.40 5.42
C PHE A 4 1.73 -2.70 6.82
N SER A 5 0.54 -2.22 7.13
CA SER A 5 -0.19 -2.55 8.35
C SER A 5 -1.18 -3.67 8.06
N CYS A 6 -1.17 -4.72 8.88
CA CYS A 6 -2.13 -5.82 8.81
C CYS A 6 -3.33 -5.51 9.72
N ASP A 7 -4.54 -5.52 9.18
CA ASP A 7 -5.76 -5.25 9.96
C ASP A 7 -6.05 -6.33 11.02
N GLN A 8 -5.68 -7.59 10.73
CA GLN A 8 -5.95 -8.72 11.63
C GLN A 8 -4.96 -8.81 12.80
N CYS A 9 -3.70 -8.39 12.58
CA CYS A 9 -2.68 -8.43 13.63
C CYS A 9 -2.40 -7.08 14.28
N ALA A 10 -2.94 -5.99 13.70
CA ALA A 10 -2.62 -4.61 14.06
C ALA A 10 -1.09 -4.34 14.11
N ASP A 11 -0.30 -5.09 13.32
CA ASP A 11 1.16 -5.03 13.30
C ASP A 11 1.68 -4.46 11.98
N VAL A 12 2.82 -3.77 12.04
CA VAL A 12 3.45 -3.12 10.88
C VAL A 12 4.57 -3.99 10.33
N ILE A 13 4.35 -4.48 9.13
CA ILE A 13 5.16 -5.49 8.46
C ILE A 13 5.85 -4.90 7.24
N LYS A 14 7.16 -5.11 7.16
CA LYS A 14 7.96 -4.70 6.00
C LYS A 14 7.77 -5.69 4.85
N LYS A 15 7.84 -5.20 3.60
CA LYS A 15 7.79 -5.99 2.35
C LYS A 15 8.45 -7.39 2.41
N PRO A 16 9.70 -7.59 2.88
CA PRO A 16 10.33 -8.92 2.90
C PRO A 16 9.65 -9.91 3.87
N LYS A 17 9.06 -9.43 4.97
CA LYS A 17 8.35 -10.28 5.94
C LYS A 17 6.87 -10.46 5.63
N LEU A 18 6.34 -9.65 4.71
CA LEU A 18 4.93 -9.66 4.32
C LEU A 18 4.52 -10.98 3.64
N ASP A 19 5.40 -11.56 2.83
CA ASP A 19 5.13 -12.84 2.16
C ASP A 19 4.98 -13.99 3.17
N GLN A 20 5.83 -14.01 4.20
CA GLN A 20 5.73 -14.95 5.31
C GLN A 20 4.47 -14.69 6.16
N HIS A 21 4.15 -13.42 6.42
CA HIS A 21 2.97 -13.08 7.22
C HIS A 21 1.67 -13.47 6.53
N ARG A 22 1.58 -13.36 5.20
CA ARG A 22 0.41 -13.80 4.42
C ARG A 22 0.09 -15.28 4.65
N ILE A 23 1.08 -16.13 4.90
CA ILE A 23 0.85 -17.55 5.23
C ILE A 23 0.07 -17.68 6.54
N LYS A 24 0.35 -16.81 7.52
CA LYS A 24 -0.36 -16.77 8.81
C LYS A 24 -1.72 -16.08 8.72
N CYS A 25 -1.84 -15.06 7.85
CA CYS A 25 -3.06 -14.28 7.66
C CYS A 25 -3.47 -14.28 6.18
N PRO A 26 -4.09 -15.36 5.68
CA PRO A 26 -4.41 -15.52 4.27
C PRO A 26 -5.56 -14.63 3.77
N ILE A 27 -6.48 -14.24 4.67
CA ILE A 27 -7.71 -13.49 4.36
C ILE A 27 -7.69 -12.10 4.99
N THR A 28 -6.52 -11.48 5.13
CA THR A 28 -6.39 -10.13 5.69
C THR A 28 -6.20 -9.06 4.61
N THR A 29 -6.44 -7.82 5.01
CA THR A 29 -6.15 -6.63 4.24
C THR A 29 -4.85 -6.00 4.75
N PHE A 30 -4.03 -5.54 3.81
CA PHE A 30 -2.77 -4.88 4.08
C PHE A 30 -2.87 -3.44 3.65
N THR A 31 -2.78 -2.52 4.59
CA THR A 31 -2.81 -1.08 4.30
C THR A 31 -1.38 -0.55 4.27
N CYS A 32 -0.94 -0.04 3.13
CA CYS A 32 0.33 0.66 3.07
C CYS A 32 0.25 1.93 3.90
N ILE A 33 1.12 2.09 4.90
CA ILE A 33 1.11 3.25 5.79
C ILE A 33 1.65 4.53 5.14
N ASP A 34 2.36 4.39 4.02
CA ASP A 34 3.01 5.50 3.32
C ASP A 34 2.06 6.19 2.32
N CYS A 35 1.23 5.40 1.61
CA CYS A 35 0.24 5.93 0.66
C CYS A 35 -1.22 5.72 1.09
N SER A 36 -1.44 5.18 2.29
CA SER A 36 -2.75 4.85 2.89
C SER A 36 -3.64 4.03 1.96
N LYS A 37 -3.04 3.16 1.12
CA LYS A 37 -3.76 2.30 0.18
C LYS A 37 -3.92 0.91 0.76
N THR A 38 -5.16 0.43 0.79
CA THR A 38 -5.49 -0.93 1.25
C THR A 38 -5.39 -1.90 0.09
N PHE A 39 -4.73 -3.03 0.34
CA PHE A 39 -4.51 -4.12 -0.59
C PHE A 39 -5.11 -5.40 -0.02
N VAL A 40 -5.75 -6.19 -0.87
CA VAL A 40 -6.36 -7.47 -0.48
C VAL A 40 -5.57 -8.60 -1.11
N GLY A 41 -5.33 -9.68 -0.37
CA GLY A 41 -4.65 -10.87 -0.89
C GLY A 41 -3.23 -10.56 -1.38
N THR A 42 -2.94 -10.81 -2.66
CA THR A 42 -1.61 -10.62 -3.27
C THR A 42 -1.41 -9.27 -3.95
N SER A 43 -2.41 -8.38 -3.90
CA SER A 43 -2.35 -7.09 -4.61
C SER A 43 -1.17 -6.21 -4.15
N TYR A 44 -0.69 -6.38 -2.93
CA TYR A 44 0.49 -5.70 -2.41
C TYR A 44 1.81 -6.06 -3.12
N LYS A 45 1.88 -7.21 -3.82
CA LYS A 45 3.12 -7.64 -4.52
C LYS A 45 3.49 -6.66 -5.62
N SER A 46 2.47 -6.17 -6.33
CA SER A 46 2.60 -5.14 -7.37
C SER A 46 2.90 -3.75 -6.80
N HIS A 47 2.80 -3.56 -5.47
CA HIS A 47 3.12 -2.30 -4.82
C HIS A 47 4.61 -2.24 -4.48
N THR A 48 5.43 -1.90 -5.47
CA THR A 48 6.89 -1.77 -5.36
C THR A 48 7.35 -0.39 -4.94
N SER A 49 6.61 0.64 -5.35
CA SER A 49 6.87 2.04 -5.02
C SER A 49 5.56 2.69 -4.58
N CYS A 50 5.59 3.39 -3.46
CA CYS A 50 4.50 4.29 -3.09
C CYS A 50 4.58 5.49 -4.03
N ILE A 51 3.46 5.81 -4.67
CA ILE A 51 3.33 7.10 -5.36
C ILE A 51 3.26 8.16 -4.26
N SER A 52 4.28 9.01 -4.20
CA SER A 52 4.28 10.16 -3.29
C SER A 52 3.07 11.04 -3.60
N GLU A 53 2.56 11.75 -2.59
CA GLU A 53 1.39 12.64 -2.69
C GLU A 53 1.38 13.53 -3.95
N ALA A 54 2.57 13.92 -4.46
CA ALA A 54 2.76 14.68 -5.69
C ALA A 54 2.06 14.09 -6.94
N GLU A 55 2.04 12.77 -7.14
CA GLU A 55 1.37 12.15 -8.31
C GLU A 55 -0.15 12.04 -8.13
N LYS A 56 -0.64 12.04 -6.87
CA LYS A 56 -2.08 12.00 -6.56
C LYS A 56 -2.74 13.37 -6.78
N TYR A 57 -2.04 14.47 -6.46
CA TYR A 57 -2.54 15.84 -6.64
C TYR A 57 -2.41 16.38 -8.08
N GLN A 58 -1.54 15.81 -8.92
CA GLN A 58 -1.37 16.25 -10.31
C GLN A 58 -2.49 15.80 -11.26
N LYS A 59 -3.42 14.93 -10.83
CA LYS A 59 -4.61 14.55 -11.62
C LYS A 59 -5.83 15.48 -11.46
N GLY A 60 -5.66 16.66 -10.84
CA GLY A 60 -6.75 17.60 -10.54
C GLY A 60 -6.65 19.00 -11.15
N THR A 61 -5.50 19.45 -11.64
CA THR A 61 -5.32 20.85 -12.10
C THR A 61 -4.64 20.99 -13.46
N PHE A 62 -4.97 20.12 -14.42
CA PHE A 62 -4.81 20.47 -15.84
C PHE A 62 -6.05 21.22 -16.33
N LYS A 63 -6.15 22.51 -15.98
CA LYS A 63 -6.89 23.48 -16.80
C LYS A 63 -5.85 24.28 -17.58
N PRO A 64 -5.59 24.00 -18.87
CA PRO A 64 -4.88 24.97 -19.69
C PRO A 64 -5.75 26.23 -19.72
N LYS A 65 -5.25 27.28 -19.09
CA LYS A 65 -5.90 28.59 -19.09
C LYS A 65 -5.52 29.25 -20.43
N LYS A 66 -6.47 29.17 -21.36
CA LYS A 66 -6.67 29.98 -22.58
C LYS A 66 -5.48 30.21 -23.52
#